data_AF-A0A955Q9R3-F1
#
_entry.id   AF-A0A955Q9R3-F1
#
_cell.length_a   1.000
_cell.length_b   1.000
_cell.length_c   1.000
_cell.angle_alpha   90.00
_cell.angle_beta   90.00
_cell.angle_gamma   90.00
#
_symmetry.space_group_name_H-M   'P 1'
#
loop_
_entity.id
_entity.type
_entity.pdbx_description
1 polymer ?
#
loop_
_entity_poly.entity_id
_entity_poly.type
_entity_poly.pdbx_seq_one_letter_code
_entity_poly.pdbx_strand_id
1 'polypeptide(L)'
;MTSSSHLRYRSLPSSEAIHQVWSQLATQYFEYRLPPIAILWSTRLTASAGMFVSRIGPRSRMVPGEIRQGASRVIRLSAPLLGGQSMAEVVRTLAHEMIHQWQFDIRHVRPNHGADFLAMMGRMNQDGLGVSLYHHLDEAVQAWNRYAWQCLQCGYTYQRQRRTIRPARHRCGQCGGRLKEAHPQEIPVSPPVNTYHRVDLGAAVVLKGQATAYNQLVLPF
;
A
#
# COMPACT_ATOMS: atom_id res chain seq x y z
N MET A 1 0.97 -43.05 -4.44
CA MET A 1 1.98 -41.98 -4.31
C MET A 1 1.57 -40.80 -5.18
N THR A 2 0.75 -39.87 -4.68
CA THR A 2 0.50 -38.55 -5.30
C THR A 2 0.08 -37.57 -4.21
N SER A 3 1.05 -37.11 -3.40
CA SER A 3 0.82 -36.03 -2.44
C SER A 3 1.97 -35.04 -2.58
N SER A 4 1.83 -34.09 -3.51
CA SER A 4 2.82 -33.02 -3.68
C SER A 4 2.25 -31.72 -4.25
N SER A 5 0.95 -31.46 -4.04
CA SER A 5 0.30 -30.18 -4.35
C SER A 5 -0.10 -29.38 -3.09
N HIS A 6 -0.07 -29.99 -1.90
CA HIS A 6 -0.51 -29.36 -0.64
C HIS A 6 0.51 -28.41 0.02
N LEU A 7 1.71 -28.25 -0.53
CA LEU A 7 2.79 -27.49 0.10
C LEU A 7 2.94 -26.03 -0.34
N ARG A 8 2.06 -25.49 -1.20
CA ARG A 8 2.31 -24.16 -1.79
C ARG A 8 1.64 -22.98 -1.09
N TYR A 9 0.74 -23.19 -0.13
CA TYR A 9 0.19 -22.12 0.69
C TYR A 9 0.08 -22.60 2.14
N ARG A 10 0.84 -21.98 3.05
CA ARG A 10 0.64 -22.12 4.50
C ARG A 10 -0.81 -21.72 4.83
N SER A 11 -1.38 -22.26 5.91
CA SER A 11 -2.77 -22.03 6.33
C SER A 11 -3.15 -20.55 6.22
N LEU A 12 -4.19 -20.26 5.43
CA LEU A 12 -4.74 -18.92 5.27
C LEU A 12 -5.95 -18.75 6.20
N PRO A 13 -6.19 -17.55 6.74
CA PRO A 13 -7.45 -17.25 7.43
C PRO A 13 -8.67 -17.55 6.54
N SER A 14 -9.74 -18.06 7.16
CA SER A 14 -10.99 -18.33 6.45
C SER A 14 -11.62 -17.03 5.91
N SER A 15 -12.44 -17.16 4.87
CA SER A 15 -13.19 -16.02 4.33
C SER A 15 -14.02 -15.33 5.42
N GLU A 16 -14.67 -16.14 6.27
CA GLU A 16 -15.48 -15.65 7.40
C GLU A 16 -14.65 -14.81 8.38
N ALA A 17 -13.48 -15.28 8.80
CA ALA A 17 -12.62 -14.54 9.71
C ALA A 17 -12.17 -13.19 9.12
N ILE A 18 -11.86 -13.16 7.82
CA ILE A 18 -11.47 -11.93 7.12
C ILE A 18 -12.65 -10.95 7.01
N HIS A 19 -13.84 -11.45 6.69
CA HIS A 19 -15.04 -10.61 6.65
C HIS A 19 -15.44 -10.09 8.04
N GLN A 20 -15.22 -10.86 9.10
CA GLN A 20 -15.44 -10.41 10.47
C GLN A 20 -14.49 -9.26 10.83
N VAL A 21 -13.19 -9.38 10.52
CA VAL A 21 -12.22 -8.30 10.71
C VAL A 21 -12.62 -7.07 9.88
N TRP A 22 -12.98 -7.25 8.61
CA TRP A 22 -13.43 -6.14 7.77
C TRP A 22 -14.61 -5.40 8.41
N SER A 23 -15.60 -6.13 8.94
CA SER A 23 -16.78 -5.54 9.59
C SER A 23 -16.41 -4.74 10.86
N GLN A 24 -15.50 -5.28 11.68
CA GLN A 24 -14.97 -4.59 12.86
C GLN A 24 -14.24 -3.29 12.48
N LEU A 25 -13.39 -3.34 11.45
CA LEU A 25 -12.68 -2.15 10.97
C LEU A 25 -13.63 -1.13 10.32
N ALA A 26 -14.63 -1.60 9.56
CA ALA A 26 -15.65 -0.77 8.91
C ALA A 26 -16.46 0.03 9.95
N THR A 27 -16.82 -0.65 11.04
CA THR A 27 -17.45 -0.06 12.22
C THR A 27 -16.57 1.01 12.84
N GLN A 28 -15.33 0.64 13.18
CA GLN A 28 -14.47 1.45 14.05
C GLN A 28 -13.92 2.69 13.34
N TYR A 29 -13.53 2.57 12.07
CA TYR A 29 -12.78 3.63 11.38
C TYR A 29 -13.55 4.34 10.27
N PHE A 30 -14.63 3.72 9.78
CA PHE A 30 -15.34 4.18 8.59
C PHE A 30 -16.83 4.43 8.83
N GLU A 31 -17.27 4.45 10.10
CA GLU A 31 -18.65 4.77 10.51
C GLU A 31 -19.70 3.90 9.77
N TYR A 32 -19.37 2.64 9.48
CA TYR A 32 -20.22 1.73 8.69
C TYR A 32 -20.58 2.21 7.27
N ARG A 33 -19.89 3.22 6.74
CA ARG A 33 -20.21 3.81 5.44
C ARG A 33 -19.63 3.04 4.25
N LEU A 34 -18.69 2.12 4.50
CA LEU A 34 -18.13 1.31 3.42
C LEU A 34 -19.16 0.28 2.93
N PRO A 35 -19.46 0.24 1.62
CA PRO A 35 -20.25 -0.84 1.08
C PRO A 35 -19.52 -2.17 1.28
N PRO A 36 -20.21 -3.26 1.63
CA PRO A 36 -19.59 -4.58 1.65
C PRO A 36 -19.14 -4.95 0.23
N ILE A 37 -17.91 -5.42 0.12
CA ILE A 37 -17.30 -5.86 -1.15
C ILE A 37 -16.68 -7.24 -0.98
N ALA A 38 -16.44 -7.93 -2.09
CA ALA A 38 -15.76 -9.21 -2.05
C ALA A 38 -14.32 -9.05 -1.54
N ILE A 39 -13.89 -9.95 -0.65
CA ILE A 39 -12.51 -10.04 -0.18
C ILE A 39 -11.99 -11.42 -0.56
N LEU A 40 -11.00 -11.48 -1.46
CA LEU A 40 -10.57 -12.73 -2.07
C LEU A 40 -9.07 -12.97 -1.86
N TRP A 41 -8.72 -14.20 -1.49
CA TRP A 41 -7.35 -14.68 -1.58
C TRP A 41 -6.94 -14.88 -3.05
N SER A 42 -5.79 -14.33 -3.44
CA SER A 42 -5.23 -14.42 -4.78
C SER A 42 -3.95 -15.24 -4.77
N THR A 43 -3.94 -16.34 -5.52
CA THR A 43 -2.75 -17.19 -5.74
C THR A 43 -1.73 -16.58 -6.71
N ARG A 44 -2.11 -15.49 -7.41
CA ARG A 44 -1.31 -14.86 -8.47
C ARG A 44 -0.86 -13.43 -8.14
N LEU A 45 -1.29 -12.88 -7.02
CA LEU A 45 -0.87 -11.55 -6.59
C LEU A 45 0.49 -11.66 -5.89
N THR A 46 1.56 -11.25 -6.56
CA THR A 46 2.93 -11.33 -6.02
C THR A 46 3.63 -9.97 -5.97
N ALA A 47 3.03 -8.94 -6.55
CA ALA A 47 3.60 -7.59 -6.60
C ALA A 47 3.31 -6.74 -5.36
N SER A 48 2.32 -7.12 -4.55
CA SER A 48 1.89 -6.46 -3.33
C SER A 48 1.16 -7.45 -2.43
N ALA A 49 1.09 -7.20 -1.13
CA ALA A 49 0.40 -8.10 -0.19
C ALA A 49 -1.13 -7.95 -0.28
N GLY A 50 -1.61 -6.76 -0.62
CA GLY A 50 -3.02 -6.43 -0.83
C GLY A 50 -3.22 -5.66 -2.13
N MET A 51 -4.47 -5.61 -2.61
CA MET A 51 -4.88 -4.71 -3.68
C MET A 51 -6.39 -4.50 -3.70
N PHE A 52 -6.82 -3.26 -3.56
CA PHE A 52 -8.14 -2.80 -3.92
C PHE A 52 -8.27 -2.65 -5.45
N VAL A 53 -9.31 -3.25 -6.04
CA VAL A 53 -9.58 -3.19 -7.47
C VAL A 53 -11.01 -2.74 -7.70
N SER A 54 -11.18 -1.79 -8.63
CA SER A 54 -12.48 -1.38 -9.16
C SER A 54 -12.46 -1.42 -10.69
N ARG A 55 -13.54 -1.88 -11.31
CA ARG A 55 -13.71 -1.84 -12.78
C ARG A 55 -14.23 -0.50 -13.30
N ILE A 56 -14.59 0.42 -12.40
CA ILE A 56 -15.16 1.72 -12.73
C ILE A 56 -14.39 2.84 -12.03
N GLY A 57 -14.60 4.07 -12.51
CA GLY A 57 -14.04 5.25 -11.85
C GLY A 57 -14.84 5.63 -10.60
N PRO A 58 -14.22 6.33 -9.63
CA PRO A 58 -14.88 6.74 -8.38
C PRO A 58 -16.02 7.75 -8.59
N ARG A 59 -16.11 8.36 -9.78
CA ARG A 59 -17.14 9.32 -10.18
C ARG A 59 -18.04 8.82 -11.30
N SER A 60 -18.03 7.52 -11.59
CA SER A 60 -18.89 6.92 -12.62
C SER A 60 -20.37 7.02 -12.18
N ARG A 61 -21.12 7.98 -12.75
CA ARG A 61 -22.52 8.26 -12.39
C ARG A 61 -23.56 7.43 -13.16
N MET A 62 -23.17 6.78 -14.26
CA MET A 62 -24.04 5.95 -15.09
C MET A 62 -23.67 4.46 -14.96
N VAL A 63 -24.02 3.87 -13.82
CA VAL A 63 -23.84 2.43 -13.57
C VAL A 63 -25.07 1.87 -12.83
N PRO A 64 -25.42 0.59 -13.01
CA PRO A 64 -26.48 -0.05 -12.24
C PRO A 64 -26.30 0.08 -10.72
N GLY A 65 -27.39 0.04 -9.95
CA GLY A 65 -27.38 0.21 -8.49
C GLY A 65 -26.43 -0.75 -7.78
N GLU A 66 -26.43 -2.03 -8.14
CA GLU A 66 -25.54 -3.06 -7.58
C GLU A 66 -24.04 -2.73 -7.75
N ILE A 67 -23.69 -2.16 -8.91
CA ILE A 67 -22.31 -1.71 -9.20
C ILE A 67 -21.94 -0.52 -8.30
N ARG A 68 -22.88 0.40 -8.06
CA ARG A 68 -22.69 1.50 -7.09
C ARG A 68 -22.59 0.99 -5.67
N GLN A 69 -23.21 -0.15 -5.36
CA GLN A 69 -23.29 -0.73 -4.02
C GLN A 69 -22.19 -1.73 -3.68
N GLY A 70 -21.32 -2.15 -4.62
CA GLY A 70 -20.13 -2.93 -4.26
C GLY A 70 -19.66 -3.87 -5.34
N ALA A 71 -20.56 -4.30 -6.23
CA ALA A 71 -20.36 -5.48 -7.06
C ALA A 71 -19.18 -5.39 -8.05
N SER A 72 -18.67 -4.19 -8.34
CA SER A 72 -17.52 -3.97 -9.23
C SER A 72 -16.18 -3.83 -8.51
N ARG A 73 -16.20 -3.87 -7.16
CA ARG A 73 -15.06 -3.64 -6.27
C ARG A 73 -14.68 -4.93 -5.56
N VAL A 74 -13.38 -5.11 -5.34
CA VAL A 74 -12.85 -6.28 -4.65
C VAL A 74 -11.54 -5.92 -3.98
N ILE A 75 -11.35 -6.41 -2.76
CA ILE A 75 -10.04 -6.45 -2.11
C ILE A 75 -9.44 -7.82 -2.39
N ARG A 76 -8.21 -7.85 -2.93
CA ARG A 76 -7.45 -9.08 -3.11
C ARG A 76 -6.31 -9.13 -2.11
N LEU A 77 -6.20 -10.23 -1.38
CA LEU A 77 -5.08 -10.51 -0.48
C LEU A 77 -4.16 -11.55 -1.12
N SER A 78 -2.85 -11.34 -1.04
CA SER A 78 -1.84 -12.21 -1.65
C SER A 78 -1.66 -13.48 -0.83
N ALA A 79 -2.13 -14.62 -1.33
CA ALA A 79 -1.81 -15.91 -0.73
C ALA A 79 -0.28 -16.21 -0.76
N PRO A 80 0.47 -15.90 -1.84
CA PRO A 80 1.92 -16.10 -1.84
C PRO A 80 2.71 -15.30 -0.80
N LEU A 81 2.27 -14.07 -0.48
CA LEU A 81 3.02 -13.18 0.41
C LEU A 81 2.53 -13.23 1.86
N LEU A 82 1.22 -13.37 2.06
CA LEU A 82 0.61 -13.46 3.39
C LEU A 82 0.48 -14.90 3.90
N GLY A 83 0.74 -15.90 3.05
CA GLY A 83 0.72 -17.30 3.42
C GLY A 83 1.66 -17.60 4.59
N GLY A 84 1.09 -17.82 5.77
CA GLY A 84 1.82 -18.10 7.00
C GLY A 84 2.46 -16.89 7.66
N GLN A 85 2.01 -15.68 7.30
CA GLN A 85 2.18 -14.50 8.13
C GLN A 85 1.21 -14.54 9.32
N SER A 86 1.45 -13.70 10.32
CA SER A 86 0.54 -13.58 11.46
C SER A 86 -0.80 -12.97 11.04
N MET A 87 -1.86 -13.24 11.81
CA MET A 87 -3.15 -12.58 11.58
C MET A 87 -3.03 -11.05 11.65
N ALA A 88 -2.12 -10.52 12.49
CA ALA A 88 -1.86 -9.09 12.58
C ALA A 88 -1.33 -8.49 11.26
N GLU A 89 -0.51 -9.21 10.48
CA GLU A 89 -0.08 -8.74 9.15
C GLU A 89 -1.23 -8.75 8.14
N VAL A 90 -2.10 -9.75 8.22
CA VAL A 90 -3.29 -9.83 7.37
C VAL A 90 -4.25 -8.68 7.67
N VAL A 91 -4.48 -8.39 8.97
CA VAL A 91 -5.30 -7.26 9.44
C VAL A 91 -4.72 -5.93 8.96
N ARG A 92 -3.40 -5.71 9.11
CA ARG A 92 -2.72 -4.49 8.61
C ARG A 92 -2.87 -4.31 7.11
N THR A 93 -2.68 -5.38 6.35
CA THR A 93 -2.84 -5.37 4.90
C THR A 93 -4.28 -5.08 4.51
N LEU A 94 -5.26 -5.72 5.16
CA LEU A 94 -6.67 -5.47 4.91
C LEU A 94 -7.07 -4.03 5.23
N ALA A 95 -6.62 -3.49 6.38
CA ALA A 95 -6.86 -2.11 6.77
C ALA A 95 -6.32 -1.13 5.73
N HIS A 96 -5.09 -1.35 5.22
CA HIS A 96 -4.51 -0.57 4.12
C HIS A 96 -5.45 -0.53 2.90
N GLU A 97 -5.91 -1.70 2.43
CA GLU A 97 -6.81 -1.77 1.27
C GLU A 97 -8.20 -1.17 1.54
N MET A 98 -8.68 -1.21 2.79
CA MET A 98 -9.92 -0.55 3.19
C MET A 98 -9.81 0.98 3.17
N ILE A 99 -8.63 1.56 3.45
CA ILE A 99 -8.41 3.00 3.27
C ILE A 99 -8.55 3.37 1.78
N HIS A 100 -8.01 2.55 0.87
CA HIS A 100 -8.21 2.74 -0.57
C HIS A 100 -9.67 2.60 -0.99
N GLN A 101 -10.39 1.63 -0.43
CA GLN A 101 -11.83 1.52 -0.62
C GLN A 101 -12.54 2.81 -0.16
N TRP A 102 -12.23 3.32 1.04
CA TRP A 102 -12.82 4.54 1.57
C TRP A 102 -12.55 5.77 0.68
N GLN A 103 -11.34 5.93 0.17
CA GLN A 103 -11.02 6.99 -0.79
C GLN A 103 -11.88 6.90 -2.05
N PHE A 104 -12.12 5.68 -2.53
CA PHE A 104 -12.92 5.45 -3.72
C PHE A 104 -14.42 5.70 -3.46
N ASP A 105 -14.97 5.05 -2.44
CA ASP A 105 -16.41 4.99 -2.17
C ASP A 105 -16.94 6.24 -1.48
N ILE A 106 -16.18 6.83 -0.57
CA ILE A 106 -16.64 7.94 0.29
C ILE A 106 -16.06 9.27 -0.18
N ARG A 107 -14.78 9.29 -0.55
CA ARG A 107 -14.11 10.53 -1.00
C ARG A 107 -14.27 10.77 -2.50
N HIS A 108 -14.72 9.76 -3.25
CA HIS A 108 -14.89 9.83 -4.72
C HIS A 108 -13.61 10.30 -5.45
N VAL A 109 -12.44 9.88 -4.95
CA VAL A 109 -11.13 10.15 -5.55
C VAL A 109 -10.46 8.85 -6.00
N ARG A 110 -9.49 8.97 -6.90
CA ARG A 110 -8.64 7.82 -7.24
C ARG A 110 -7.76 7.49 -6.03
N PRO A 111 -7.76 6.22 -5.55
CA PRO A 111 -6.96 5.84 -4.40
C PRO A 111 -5.47 6.18 -4.57
N ASN A 112 -4.85 6.69 -3.51
CA ASN A 112 -3.45 7.07 -3.46
C ASN A 112 -3.00 7.21 -1.99
N HIS A 113 -1.69 7.28 -1.75
CA HIS A 113 -1.12 7.42 -0.40
C HIS A 113 -0.90 8.87 0.05
N GLY A 114 -1.73 9.80 -0.41
CA GLY A 114 -1.66 11.23 -0.04
C GLY A 114 -2.22 11.54 1.36
N ALA A 115 -2.46 12.82 1.64
CA ALA A 115 -2.84 13.32 2.96
C ALA A 115 -4.03 12.59 3.61
N ASP A 116 -5.12 12.37 2.87
CA ASP A 116 -6.31 11.65 3.38
C ASP A 116 -5.98 10.20 3.79
N PHE A 117 -5.09 9.53 3.04
CA PHE A 117 -4.62 8.19 3.40
C PHE A 117 -3.80 8.22 4.68
N LEU A 118 -2.81 9.12 4.73
CA LEU A 118 -1.91 9.26 5.89
C LEU A 118 -2.68 9.61 7.16
N ALA A 119 -3.69 10.47 7.07
CA ALA A 119 -4.54 10.82 8.21
C ALA A 119 -5.33 9.61 8.73
N MET A 120 -5.98 8.85 7.83
CA MET A 120 -6.72 7.64 8.20
C MET A 120 -5.80 6.57 8.79
N MET A 121 -4.66 6.33 8.15
CA MET A 121 -3.61 5.42 8.62
C MET A 121 -3.09 5.84 10.00
N GLY A 122 -2.84 7.14 10.20
CA GLY A 122 -2.42 7.69 11.49
C GLY A 122 -3.42 7.41 12.61
N ARG A 123 -4.73 7.59 12.35
CA ARG A 123 -5.78 7.24 13.33
C ARG A 123 -5.78 5.75 13.67
N MET A 124 -5.74 4.87 12.66
CA MET A 124 -5.64 3.42 12.88
C MET A 124 -4.39 3.05 13.69
N ASN A 125 -3.27 3.72 13.45
CA ASN A 125 -2.01 3.42 14.13
C ASN A 125 -1.94 3.96 15.56
N GLN A 126 -2.66 5.02 15.90
CA GLN A 126 -2.83 5.46 17.28
C GLN A 126 -3.49 4.36 18.14
N ASP A 127 -4.36 3.55 17.54
CA ASP A 127 -4.98 2.39 18.18
C ASP A 127 -4.12 1.10 18.10
N GLY A 128 -2.89 1.19 17.57
CA GLY A 128 -1.94 0.09 17.56
C GLY A 128 -2.03 -0.86 16.35
N LEU A 129 -2.80 -0.53 15.31
CA LEU A 129 -2.91 -1.42 14.14
C LEU A 129 -1.58 -1.58 13.39
N GLY A 130 -0.77 -0.52 13.32
CA GLY A 130 0.55 -0.57 12.65
C GLY A 130 0.48 -0.66 11.13
N VAL A 131 -0.56 -0.10 10.50
CA VAL A 131 -0.69 0.05 9.05
C VAL A 131 0.47 0.89 8.50
N SER A 132 1.08 0.44 7.41
CA SER A 132 2.22 1.09 6.78
C SER A 132 1.94 1.45 5.32
N LEU A 133 2.72 2.39 4.77
CA LEU A 133 2.69 2.75 3.34
C LEU A 133 3.22 1.62 2.46
N TYR A 134 4.27 0.96 2.92
CA TYR A 134 4.87 -0.20 2.27
C TYR A 134 4.44 -1.43 3.04
N HIS A 135 4.03 -2.50 2.35
CA HIS A 135 3.81 -3.76 3.04
C HIS A 135 5.13 -4.17 3.70
N HIS A 136 5.12 -4.58 4.97
CA HIS A 136 6.31 -5.07 5.68
C HIS A 136 6.99 -6.28 5.01
N LEU A 137 6.40 -6.78 3.94
CA LEU A 137 6.83 -7.92 3.14
C LEU A 137 7.73 -7.51 1.96
N ASP A 138 8.41 -6.36 2.02
CA ASP A 138 9.28 -5.87 0.96
C ASP A 138 10.32 -6.91 0.52
N GLU A 139 10.94 -7.63 1.46
CA GLU A 139 11.86 -8.74 1.16
C GLU A 139 11.17 -9.88 0.41
N ALA A 140 9.97 -10.28 0.86
CA ALA A 140 9.20 -11.33 0.21
C ALA A 140 8.75 -10.91 -1.19
N VAL A 141 8.36 -9.64 -1.40
CA VAL A 141 8.04 -9.08 -2.72
C VAL A 141 9.28 -9.02 -3.61
N GLN A 142 10.42 -8.62 -3.06
CA GLN A 142 11.71 -8.57 -3.76
C GLN A 142 12.18 -9.95 -4.20
N ALA A 143 11.90 -11.01 -3.42
CA ALA A 143 12.20 -12.39 -3.81
C ALA A 143 11.49 -12.83 -5.11
N TRP A 144 10.41 -12.16 -5.52
CA TRP A 144 9.74 -12.39 -6.81
C TRP A 144 10.36 -11.62 -7.98
N ASN A 145 11.35 -10.75 -7.75
CA ASN A 145 12.02 -10.00 -8.80
C ASN A 145 13.00 -10.90 -9.56
N ARG A 146 12.60 -11.32 -10.77
CA ARG A 146 13.38 -12.22 -11.63
C ARG A 146 14.22 -11.48 -12.68
N TYR A 147 14.06 -10.16 -12.81
CA TYR A 147 14.73 -9.36 -13.82
C TYR A 147 15.35 -8.13 -13.18
N ALA A 148 16.51 -7.74 -13.67
CA ALA A 148 17.14 -6.52 -13.21
C ALA A 148 17.94 -5.79 -14.28
N TRP A 149 18.15 -4.49 -14.07
CA TRP A 149 18.92 -3.63 -14.96
C TRP A 149 19.74 -2.64 -14.14
N GLN A 150 20.99 -2.44 -14.55
CA GLN A 150 21.87 -1.45 -13.96
C GLN A 150 22.10 -0.28 -14.93
N CYS A 151 22.11 0.93 -14.40
CA CYS A 151 22.56 2.10 -15.16
C CYS A 151 24.08 2.07 -15.32
N LEU A 152 24.54 2.19 -16.56
CA LEU A 152 25.97 2.21 -16.90
C LEU A 152 26.69 3.50 -16.48
N GLN A 153 25.94 4.54 -16.08
CA GLN A 153 26.50 5.84 -15.70
C GLN A 153 26.47 6.06 -14.19
N CYS A 154 25.30 5.92 -13.55
CA CYS A 154 25.16 6.16 -12.11
C CYS A 154 25.12 4.89 -11.26
N GLY A 155 25.22 3.70 -11.85
CA GLY A 155 25.17 2.42 -11.13
C GLY A 155 23.80 2.06 -10.54
N TYR A 156 22.78 2.92 -10.64
CA TYR A 156 21.45 2.68 -10.08
C TYR A 156 20.82 1.41 -10.66
N THR A 157 20.20 0.62 -9.79
CA THR A 157 19.63 -0.67 -10.17
C THR A 157 18.12 -0.72 -10.07
N TYR A 158 17.50 -1.24 -11.12
CA TYR A 158 16.07 -1.52 -11.21
C TYR A 158 15.85 -3.03 -11.11
N GLN A 159 15.12 -3.48 -10.09
CA GLN A 159 14.64 -4.86 -10.00
C GLN A 159 13.14 -4.94 -10.33
N ARG A 160 12.71 -5.95 -11.10
CA ARG A 160 11.31 -6.12 -11.51
C ARG A 160 10.92 -7.61 -11.57
N GLN A 161 9.65 -7.88 -11.31
CA GLN A 161 9.07 -9.22 -11.48
C GLN A 161 8.83 -9.62 -12.94
N ARG A 162 8.76 -8.63 -13.85
CA ARG A 162 8.54 -8.80 -15.29
C ARG A 162 9.62 -8.07 -16.09
N ARG A 163 9.94 -8.57 -17.28
CA ARG A 163 10.92 -8.00 -18.21
C ARG A 163 10.38 -6.74 -18.94
N THR A 164 10.04 -5.69 -18.18
CA THR A 164 9.37 -4.49 -18.71
C THR A 164 10.32 -3.43 -19.24
N ILE A 165 11.55 -3.37 -18.73
CA ILE A 165 12.56 -2.42 -19.20
C ILE A 165 13.23 -2.99 -20.45
N ARG A 166 13.18 -2.20 -21.53
CA ARG A 166 13.89 -2.47 -22.79
C ARG A 166 15.02 -1.45 -22.97
N PRO A 167 16.31 -1.84 -22.78
CA PRO A 167 17.46 -0.94 -22.90
C PRO A 167 17.53 -0.09 -24.18
N ALA A 168 17.04 -0.62 -25.30
CA ALA A 168 17.00 0.11 -26.57
C ALA A 168 16.09 1.35 -26.53
N ARG A 169 15.02 1.31 -25.73
CA ARG A 169 13.96 2.35 -25.70
C ARG A 169 13.91 3.14 -24.40
N HIS A 170 14.43 2.57 -23.31
CA HIS A 170 14.37 3.18 -21.99
C HIS A 170 15.75 3.69 -21.56
N ARG A 171 15.73 4.73 -20.72
CA ARG A 171 16.90 5.33 -20.08
C ARG A 171 16.72 5.29 -18.57
N CYS A 172 17.82 5.48 -17.84
CA CYS A 172 17.78 5.62 -16.40
C CYS A 172 16.92 6.84 -16.01
N GLY A 173 15.94 6.63 -15.14
CA GLY A 173 15.11 7.71 -14.61
C GLY A 173 15.84 8.66 -13.66
N GLN A 174 17.02 8.28 -13.14
CA GLN A 174 17.81 9.11 -12.24
C GLN A 174 18.77 10.06 -12.97
N CYS A 175 19.42 9.60 -14.05
CA CYS A 175 20.47 10.37 -14.73
C CYS A 175 20.38 10.38 -16.25
N GLY A 176 19.36 9.76 -16.85
CA GLY A 176 19.22 9.65 -18.31
C GLY A 176 20.17 8.66 -18.99
N GLY A 177 21.05 7.98 -18.24
CA GLY A 177 22.06 7.05 -18.78
C GLY A 177 21.48 5.78 -19.42
N ARG A 178 22.31 5.07 -20.19
CA ARG A 178 21.94 3.76 -20.77
C ARG A 178 21.80 2.68 -19.68
N LEU A 179 20.88 1.76 -19.89
CA LEU A 179 20.62 0.62 -19.00
C LEU A 179 21.18 -0.66 -19.62
N LYS A 180 21.71 -1.56 -18.81
CA LYS A 180 22.09 -2.92 -19.20
C LYS A 180 21.35 -3.91 -18.32
N GLU A 181 20.86 -5.00 -18.90
CA GLU A 181 20.26 -6.09 -18.13
C GLU A 181 21.36 -6.81 -17.33
N ALA A 182 21.05 -7.11 -16.07
CA ALA A 182 21.94 -7.73 -15.10
C ALA A 182 21.23 -8.92 -14.45
N HIS A 183 22.00 -9.85 -13.88
CA HIS A 183 21.40 -10.93 -13.11
C HIS A 183 20.92 -10.42 -11.74
N PRO A 184 19.71 -10.77 -11.25
CA PRO A 184 19.21 -10.28 -9.95
C PRO A 184 20.14 -10.57 -8.76
N GLN A 185 20.93 -11.65 -8.84
CA GLN A 185 21.90 -12.05 -7.80
C GLN A 185 23.24 -11.29 -7.87
N GLU A 186 23.50 -10.54 -8.94
CA GLU A 186 24.73 -9.74 -9.12
C GLU A 186 24.58 -8.30 -8.58
N ILE A 187 23.41 -7.98 -8.02
CA ILE A 187 23.06 -6.63 -7.61
C ILE A 187 23.11 -6.56 -6.08
N PRO A 188 23.99 -5.71 -5.51
CA PRO A 188 23.96 -5.43 -4.09
C PRO A 188 22.56 -4.97 -3.69
N VAL A 189 21.99 -5.55 -2.64
CA VAL A 189 20.72 -5.08 -2.07
C VAL A 189 20.97 -3.66 -1.56
N SER A 190 20.66 -2.66 -2.36
CA SER A 190 20.68 -1.28 -1.88
C SER A 190 19.64 -1.17 -0.76
N PRO A 191 19.97 -0.55 0.39
CA PRO A 191 18.96 -0.26 1.39
C PRO A 191 17.83 0.56 0.74
N PRO A 192 16.57 0.40 1.19
CA PRO A 192 15.46 1.15 0.64
C PRO A 192 15.81 2.64 0.65
N VAL A 193 15.75 3.27 -0.53
CA VAL A 193 15.93 4.72 -0.64
C VAL A 193 14.73 5.35 0.05
N ASN A 194 14.91 5.81 1.28
CA ASN A 194 13.91 6.54 2.02
C ASN A 194 13.76 7.93 1.36
N THR A 195 12.87 8.05 0.38
CA THR A 195 12.60 9.33 -0.30
C THR A 195 11.46 10.12 0.34
N TYR A 196 11.03 9.78 1.55
CA TYR A 196 10.14 10.64 2.32
C TYR A 196 10.91 11.20 3.51
N HIS A 197 11.28 12.48 3.39
CA HIS A 197 11.68 13.29 4.51
C HIS A 197 10.66 13.10 5.64
N ARG A 198 11.17 12.62 6.77
CA ARG A 198 10.53 12.68 8.08
C ARG A 198 10.09 14.14 8.27
N VAL A 199 8.81 14.43 8.05
CA VAL A 199 8.21 15.62 8.65
C VAL A 199 8.15 15.31 10.13
N ASP A 200 9.14 15.79 10.87
CA ASP A 200 9.13 15.77 12.31
C ASP A 200 7.87 16.52 12.78
N LEU A 201 6.86 15.77 13.21
CA LEU A 201 5.82 16.29 14.08
C LEU A 201 6.49 16.56 15.42
N GLY A 202 7.04 17.78 15.53
CA GLY A 202 7.65 18.29 16.75
C GLY A 202 6.73 18.10 17.94
N ALA A 203 7.29 17.49 18.98
CA ALA A 203 6.66 17.38 20.29
C ALA A 203 6.34 18.78 20.82
N ALA A 204 5.04 19.10 20.92
CA ALA A 204 4.58 20.26 21.67
C ALA A 204 4.70 19.92 23.16
N VAL A 205 5.77 20.41 23.78
CA VAL A 205 5.91 20.47 25.23
C VAL A 205 4.86 21.42 25.79
N VAL A 206 4.02 20.89 26.67
CA VAL A 206 3.12 21.65 27.53
C VAL A 206 3.96 22.46 28.52
N LEU A 207 3.91 23.79 28.43
CA LEU A 207 4.15 24.65 29.59
C LEU A 207 3.09 25.76 29.63
N LYS A 208 2.33 25.75 30.73
CA LYS A 208 1.43 26.82 31.17
C LYS A 208 2.27 28.05 31.58
N GLY A 209 1.81 29.26 31.31
CA GLY A 209 2.39 30.47 31.92
C GLY A 209 1.99 31.79 31.28
N GLN A 210 0.90 32.35 31.79
CA GLN A 210 0.46 33.74 31.87
C GLN A 210 1.31 34.89 31.25
N ALA A 211 0.54 35.80 30.62
CA ALA A 211 0.58 37.28 30.74
C ALA A 211 1.43 38.14 29.78
N THR A 212 0.68 38.93 29.01
CA THR A 212 0.81 40.37 28.70
C THR A 212 1.92 40.92 27.80
N ALA A 213 1.45 41.73 26.84
CA ALA A 213 1.94 43.05 26.39
C ALA A 213 2.67 43.17 25.03
N TYR A 214 1.98 43.90 24.12
CA TYR A 214 2.42 44.99 23.22
C TYR A 214 3.65 44.83 22.29
N ASN A 215 3.37 44.90 20.97
CA ASN A 215 3.78 45.90 19.95
C ASN A 215 3.82 45.22 18.57
N GLN A 216 2.92 45.55 17.63
CA GLN A 216 3.05 46.59 16.59
C GLN A 216 4.44 46.66 15.91
N LEU A 217 4.45 46.39 14.60
CA LEU A 217 5.20 47.05 13.50
C LEU A 217 5.01 46.18 12.23
N VAL A 218 3.99 46.42 11.41
CA VAL A 218 4.01 47.21 10.15
C VAL A 218 4.81 46.53 9.02
N LEU A 219 4.08 46.00 8.03
CA LEU A 219 4.54 45.69 6.66
C LEU A 219 4.73 47.00 5.87
N PRO A 220 5.62 47.04 4.86
CA PRO A 220 5.19 46.80 3.47
C PRO A 220 6.29 46.06 2.65
N PHE A 221 6.10 45.42 1.50
CA PHE A 221 5.14 45.45 0.38
C PHE A 221 4.90 44.02 -0.14
#